data_AF-A0AAN8W8X0-F1
#
_entry.id   AF-A0AAN8W8X0-F1
#
_cell.length_a   1.000
_cell.length_b   1.000
_cell.length_c   1.000
_cell.angle_alpha   90.00
_cell.angle_beta   90.00
_cell.angle_gamma   90.00
#
_symmetry.space_group_name_H-M   'P 1'
#
loop_
_entity.id
_entity.type
_entity.pdbx_description
1 polymer ?
#
loop_
_entity_poly.entity_id
_entity_poly.type
_entity_poly.pdbx_seq_one_letter_code
_entity_poly.pdbx_strand_id
1 'polypeptide(L)' 'KDGFFIEAGAVDGEHFSNSLYFEKYLGWRGLLVEPFPGAFQKLLTKNRKAYSINAALATSPETSVVSFK' A
#
# COMPACT_ATOMS: atom_id res chain seq x y z
N LYS A 1 -12.88 -9.98 14.15
CA LYS A 1 -13.20 -9.91 12.71
C LYS A 1 -11.87 -9.94 11.96
N ASP A 2 -11.64 -10.96 11.14
CA ASP A 2 -10.38 -11.14 10.41
C ASP A 2 -10.45 -10.46 9.04
N GLY A 3 -10.33 -9.13 9.03
CA GLY A 3 -10.37 -8.40 7.76
C GLY A 3 -9.01 -8.32 7.08
N PHE A 4 -9.06 -7.95 5.80
CA PHE A 4 -7.90 -7.73 4.95
C PHE A 4 -8.04 -6.39 4.23
N PHE A 5 -7.00 -5.56 4.27
CA PHE A 5 -6.96 -4.29 3.55
C PHE A 5 -5.99 -4.34 2.36
N ILE A 6 -6.25 -3.49 1.37
CA ILE A 6 -5.29 -3.15 0.32
C ILE A 6 -5.18 -1.64 0.32
N GLU A 7 -3.96 -1.12 0.46
CA GLU A 7 -3.68 0.32 0.42
C GLU A 7 -2.87 0.65 -0.83
N ALA A 8 -3.46 1.44 -1.72
CA ALA A 8 -2.83 1.92 -2.95
C ALA A 8 -2.21 3.30 -2.70
N GLY A 9 -0.89 3.41 -2.87
CA GLY A 9 -0.14 4.61 -2.52
C GLY A 9 0.23 4.63 -1.04
N ALA A 10 1.01 3.65 -0.60
CA ALA A 10 1.39 3.50 0.80
C ALA A 10 2.49 4.47 1.27
N VAL A 11 3.08 5.26 0.37
CA VAL A 11 4.09 6.30 0.67
C VAL A 11 5.24 5.71 1.49
N ASP A 12 5.45 6.16 2.73
CA ASP A 12 6.51 5.70 3.61
C ASP A 12 6.01 4.67 4.63
N GLY A 13 4.80 4.14 4.44
CA GLY A 13 4.18 3.14 5.29
C GLY A 13 3.50 3.65 6.55
N GLU A 14 3.59 4.94 6.90
CA GLU A 14 2.91 5.46 8.12
C GLU A 14 2.30 6.86 7.92
N HIS A 15 3.00 7.78 7.27
CA HIS A 15 2.46 9.10 6.99
C HIS A 15 1.27 8.97 6.04
N PHE A 16 0.15 9.61 6.42
CA PHE A 16 -1.11 9.56 5.70
C PHE A 16 -1.71 8.16 5.52
N SER A 17 -1.26 7.15 6.28
CA SER A 17 -1.77 5.78 6.12
C SER A 17 -3.21 5.67 6.60
N ASN A 18 -4.08 5.22 5.71
CA ASN A 18 -5.46 4.89 6.01
C ASN A 18 -5.59 3.48 6.60
N SER A 19 -4.61 2.59 6.32
CA SER A 19 -4.66 1.20 6.78
C SER A 19 -4.07 0.94 8.15
N LEU A 20 -3.23 1.86 8.65
CA LEU A 20 -2.50 1.68 9.90
C LEU A 20 -3.43 1.42 11.09
N TYR A 21 -4.59 2.05 11.10
CA TYR A 21 -5.60 1.83 12.14
C TYR A 21 -6.15 0.39 12.11
N PHE A 22 -6.49 -0.12 10.92
CA PHE A 22 -7.02 -1.48 10.76
C PHE A 22 -5.99 -2.53 11.17
N GLU A 23 -4.72 -2.31 10.82
CA GLU A 23 -3.61 -3.19 11.22
C GLU A 23 -3.40 -3.19 12.74
N LYS A 24 -3.19 -2.01 13.33
CA LYS A 24 -2.77 -1.88 14.75
C LYS A 24 -3.90 -2.20 15.72
N TYR A 25 -5.13 -1.80 15.42
CA TYR A 25 -6.22 -1.83 16.41
C TYR A 25 -7.31 -2.85 16.10
N LEU A 26 -7.52 -3.19 14.83
CA LEU A 26 -8.51 -4.21 14.45
C LEU A 26 -7.87 -5.57 14.18
N GLY A 27 -6.54 -5.67 14.18
CA GLY A 27 -5.80 -6.91 13.93
C GLY A 27 -5.86 -7.38 12.48
N TRP A 28 -6.22 -6.49 11.54
CA TRP A 28 -6.32 -6.84 10.13
C TRP A 28 -4.93 -7.04 9.54
N ARG A 29 -4.84 -7.93 8.55
CA ARG A 29 -3.65 -8.04 7.68
C ARG A 29 -3.89 -7.24 6.41
N GLY A 30 -2.87 -7.01 5.61
CA GLY A 30 -3.09 -6.34 4.34
C GLY A 30 -1.91 -6.34 3.40
N LEU A 31 -2.10 -5.62 2.29
CA LEU A 31 -1.10 -5.35 1.26
C LEU A 31 -0.92 -3.83 1.10
N LEU A 32 0.32 -3.37 1.24
CA LEU A 32 0.74 -2.01 0.95
C LEU A 32 1.35 -1.97 -0.46
N VAL A 33 0.83 -1.08 -1.30
CA VAL A 33 1.28 -0.90 -2.70
C VAL A 33 1.86 0.49 -2.85
N GLU A 34 3.12 0.60 -3.24
CA GLU A 34 3.78 1.90 -3.48
C GLU A 34 4.66 1.82 -4.74
N PRO A 35 4.35 2.56 -5.81
CA PRO A 35 5.13 2.50 -7.05
C PRO A 35 6.46 3.23 -6.99
N PHE A 36 6.60 4.31 -6.20
CA PHE A 36 7.81 5.11 -6.19
C PHE A 36 8.91 4.42 -5.37
N PRO A 37 10.04 3.99 -5.98
CA PRO A 37 11.03 3.17 -5.30
C PRO A 37 11.62 3.84 -4.04
N GLY A 38 11.83 5.16 -4.06
CA GLY A 38 12.37 5.88 -2.91
C GLY A 38 11.41 5.92 -1.71
N ALA A 39 10.10 5.98 -1.96
CA ALA A 39 9.10 5.89 -0.90
C ALA A 39 8.96 4.44 -0.40
N PHE A 40 8.95 3.48 -1.33
CA PHE A 40 8.91 2.06 -1.00
C PHE A 40 10.07 1.62 -0.10
N GLN A 41 11.30 2.11 -0.33
CA GLN A 41 12.42 1.82 0.56
C GLN A 41 12.18 2.33 1.99
N LYS A 42 11.61 3.53 2.14
CA LYS A 42 11.25 4.06 3.47
C LYS A 42 10.15 3.22 4.11
N LEU A 43 9.14 2.82 3.34
CA LEU A 43 8.07 1.92 3.79
C LEU A 43 8.61 0.63 4.39
N LEU A 44 9.58 -0.02 3.73
CA LEU A 44 10.18 -1.25 4.24
C LEU A 44 10.84 -1.07 5.61
N THR A 45 11.41 0.11 5.90
CA THR A 45 12.01 0.38 7.22
C THR A 45 10.99 0.42 8.37
N LYS A 46 9.69 0.57 8.07
CA LYS A 46 8.63 0.63 9.08
C LYS A 46 8.26 -0.73 9.66
N ASN A 47 8.64 -1.82 8.99
CA ASN A 47 8.31 -3.19 9.43
C ASN A 47 6.81 -3.38 9.73
N ARG A 48 5.95 -2.79 8.88
CA ARG A 48 4.49 -2.95 8.97
C ARG A 48 4.12 -4.44 8.97
N LYS A 49 3.11 -4.84 9.75
CA LYS A 49 2.58 -6.20 9.78
C LYS A 49 1.65 -6.47 8.59
N ALA A 50 2.13 -6.12 7.41
CA ALA A 50 1.44 -6.21 6.14
C ALA A 50 2.43 -6.61 5.03
N TYR A 51 1.93 -7.25 3.98
CA TYR A 51 2.73 -7.47 2.77
C TYR A 51 3.00 -6.12 2.10
N SER A 52 4.11 -6.01 1.38
CA SER A 52 4.49 -4.78 0.68
C SER A 52 4.98 -5.12 -0.72
N ILE A 53 4.57 -4.34 -1.72
CA ILE A 53 5.00 -4.49 -3.12
C ILE A 53 5.33 -3.15 -3.76
N ASN A 54 6.44 -3.11 -4.51
CA ASN A 54 6.83 -1.95 -5.30
C ASN A 54 6.19 -2.02 -6.69
N ALA A 55 4.94 -1.61 -6.80
CA ALA A 55 4.17 -1.66 -8.04
C ALA A 55 3.13 -0.54 -8.09
N ALA A 56 2.67 -0.19 -9.30
CA ALA A 56 1.48 0.61 -9.51
C ALA A 56 0.26 -0.32 -9.69
N LEU A 57 -0.94 0.20 -9.42
CA LEU A 57 -2.17 -0.50 -9.80
C LEU A 57 -2.49 -0.21 -11.26
N ALA A 58 -2.79 -1.28 -12.01
CA ALA A 58 -3.22 -1.20 -13.39
C ALA A 58 -4.25 -2.31 -13.65
N THR A 59 -5.14 -2.07 -14.63
CA THR A 59 -6.10 -3.09 -15.09
C THR A 59 -5.50 -4.06 -16.11
N SER A 60 -4.32 -3.74 -16.62
CA SER A 60 -3.57 -4.57 -17.57
C SER A 60 -2.06 -4.34 -17.40
N PRO A 61 -1.20 -5.27 -17.85
CA PRO A 61 0.24 -5.14 -17.72
C PRO A 61 0.86 -4.15 -18.73
N GLU A 62 0.09 -3.70 -19.73
CA GLU A 62 0.56 -2.75 -20.74
C GLU A 62 0.54 -1.30 -20.23
N THR A 63 1.46 -0.49 -20.72
CA THR A 63 1.46 0.95 -20.46
C THR A 63 0.23 1.60 -21.09
N SER A 64 -0.55 2.30 -20.28
CA SER A 64 -1.74 3.03 -20.74
C SER A 64 -1.85 4.39 -20.05
N VAL A 65 -2.44 5.35 -20.77
CA VAL A 65 -2.84 6.65 -20.20
C VAL A 65 -4.33 6.58 -19.93
N VAL A 66 -4.72 6.75 -18.68
CA VAL A 66 -6.12 6.73 -18.26
C VAL A 66 -6.59 8.16 -18.04
N SER A 67 -7.64 8.57 -18.75
CA SER A 67 -8.32 9.84 -18.48
C SER A 67 -9.37 9.64 -17.39
N PHE A 68 -9.31 10.46 -16.35
CA PHE A 68 -10.32 10.51 -15.30
C PHE A 68 -11.30 11.64 -15.62
N LYS A 69 -12.60 11.37 -15.45
CA LYS A 69 -13.66 12.39 -15.56
C LYS A 69 -13.88 13.07 -14.22
#